data_AF-A0A1I6JCG8-F1
#
_entry.id   AF-A0A1I6JCG8-F1
#
_cell.length_a   1.000
_cell.length_b   1.000
_cell.length_c   1.000
_cell.angle_alpha   90.00
_cell.angle_beta   90.00
_cell.angle_gamma   90.00
#
_symmetry.space_group_name_H-M   'P 1'
#
loop_
_entity.id
_entity.type
_entity.pdbx_description
1 polymer ?
#
loop_
_entity_poly.entity_id
_entity_poly.type
_entity_poly.pdbx_seq_one_letter_code
_entity_poly.pdbx_strand_id
1 'polypeptide(L)'
;MARRNDRRSRRRRKMIQRRLVIVGMFLVILLVAVGGAFLLINIVTKVTEDEPVEEKVEAVKTEEEAIHEEPEEEIVVTEEDATDPQITVTVETGQALEVSDLVSSNVAGENTSITYGIDVSKFQGTIDWAQVAGSGIDFAMVRVGYRDSTTGEIKADSNAKYNMQEAEKNGIKVGAYFFSTAVTTDEAVEEADWVANYISKYSITYPVGYNCEGFENSSSRQYGLSVDQRSNIAMAFLKEIGAKGYTPMFYASRNELSADAKWKTSTIEKSYKIWMAWYNQDTSNIANGPAYDGQCAMWQYTNQGSVPGIKQKVDVDVAYFGYDATASAQDTSGREEASADVEALMKFDEVNETVTAKSQTNLRNIPSQGADSMVMLTLTNGQIATRTGVSSSGWSRVVYDGVTYYAVSSYLTTDLSAPAQTTQPAAQEQPAADQSTSTDTGFRTKFTDVNEVVTPKEVINLRSKPSVTDTDSVVVATVYAGTTFTRTGINNEYGWSRVEYNGQVLYCVSSYLKAAE
;
A
#
# COMPACT_ATOMS: atom_id res chain seq x y z
N MET A 1 25.49 -53.07 74.63
CA MET A 1 24.49 -52.50 73.68
C MET A 1 24.42 -50.96 73.65
N ALA A 2 24.73 -50.20 74.72
CA ALA A 2 24.45 -48.75 74.80
C ALA A 2 24.96 -47.86 73.64
N ARG A 3 26.20 -48.05 73.14
CA ARG A 3 26.80 -47.16 72.11
C ARG A 3 26.10 -47.18 70.72
N ARG A 4 25.24 -48.17 70.42
CA ARG A 4 24.55 -48.25 69.10
C ARG A 4 23.25 -47.42 69.07
N ASN A 5 22.59 -47.20 70.20
CA ASN A 5 21.37 -46.40 70.29
C ASN A 5 21.65 -44.88 70.23
N ASP A 6 22.72 -44.40 70.85
CA ASP A 6 23.08 -42.97 70.83
C ASP A 6 23.37 -42.45 69.40
N ARG A 7 24.06 -43.24 68.57
CA ARG A 7 24.30 -42.86 67.15
C ARG A 7 23.01 -42.76 66.31
N ARG A 8 21.98 -43.58 66.59
CA ARG A 8 20.65 -43.47 65.94
C ARG A 8 19.87 -42.25 66.47
N SER A 9 19.90 -42.00 67.77
CA SER A 9 19.33 -40.80 68.41
C SER A 9 19.84 -39.50 67.78
N ARG A 10 21.18 -39.33 67.69
CA ARG A 10 21.81 -38.11 67.14
C ARG A 10 21.50 -37.89 65.66
N ARG A 11 21.41 -38.94 64.84
CA ARG A 11 21.00 -38.82 63.42
C ARG A 11 19.53 -38.42 63.28
N ARG A 12 18.62 -38.94 64.11
CA ARG A 12 17.20 -38.57 64.10
C ARG A 12 17.00 -37.11 64.50
N ARG A 13 17.70 -36.62 65.54
CA ARG A 13 17.68 -35.19 65.94
C ARG A 13 18.18 -34.26 64.82
N LYS A 14 19.30 -34.58 64.15
CA LYS A 14 19.80 -33.77 63.02
C LYS A 14 18.86 -33.72 61.81
N MET A 15 18.13 -34.80 61.51
CA MET A 15 17.11 -34.77 60.45
C MET A 15 15.87 -33.94 60.83
N ILE A 16 15.43 -34.00 62.09
CA ILE A 16 14.31 -33.18 62.59
C ILE A 16 14.69 -31.69 62.56
N GLN A 17 15.90 -31.32 62.99
CA GLN A 17 16.38 -29.94 62.89
C GLN A 17 16.45 -29.45 61.44
N ARG A 18 16.96 -30.26 60.49
CA ARG A 18 16.97 -29.87 59.06
C ARG A 18 15.56 -29.68 58.49
N ARG A 19 14.59 -30.52 58.86
CA ARG A 19 13.19 -30.36 58.41
C ARG A 19 12.53 -29.11 59.00
N LEU A 20 12.80 -28.79 60.27
CA LEU A 20 12.30 -27.55 60.92
C LEU A 20 12.87 -26.28 60.28
N VAL A 21 14.16 -26.27 59.91
CA VAL A 21 14.78 -25.12 59.21
C VAL A 21 14.17 -24.92 57.81
N ILE A 22 13.93 -26.00 57.05
CA ILE A 22 13.31 -25.91 55.72
C ILE A 22 11.86 -25.42 55.82
N VAL A 23 11.06 -25.95 56.76
CA VAL A 23 9.69 -25.48 56.98
C VAL A 23 9.66 -24.01 57.44
N GLY A 24 10.63 -23.58 58.26
CA GLY A 24 10.80 -22.18 58.64
C GLY A 24 11.10 -21.26 57.44
N MET A 25 11.98 -21.67 56.52
CA MET A 25 12.24 -20.91 55.29
C MET A 25 10.99 -20.78 54.41
N PHE A 26 10.22 -21.87 54.23
CA PHE A 26 8.98 -21.80 53.45
C PHE A 26 7.93 -20.88 54.11
N LEU A 27 7.81 -20.87 55.44
CA LEU A 27 6.93 -19.94 56.16
C LEU A 27 7.36 -18.47 56.01
N VAL A 28 8.68 -18.18 56.02
CA VAL A 28 9.19 -16.83 55.79
C VAL A 28 8.91 -16.37 54.34
N ILE A 29 9.13 -17.23 53.35
CA ILE A 29 8.82 -16.92 51.94
C ILE A 29 7.31 -16.68 51.76
N LEU A 30 6.45 -17.50 52.40
CA LEU A 30 5.00 -17.32 52.36
C LEU A 30 4.56 -16.00 53.00
N LEU A 31 5.16 -15.62 54.15
CA LEU A 31 4.88 -14.36 54.83
C LEU A 31 5.31 -13.14 54.00
N VAL A 32 6.45 -13.21 53.30
CA VAL A 32 6.90 -12.16 52.39
C VAL A 32 5.98 -12.04 51.17
N ALA A 33 5.53 -13.15 50.60
CA ALA A 33 4.57 -13.15 49.49
C ALA A 33 3.20 -12.57 49.88
N VAL A 34 2.66 -12.96 51.04
CA VAL A 34 1.40 -12.40 51.57
C VAL A 34 1.54 -10.92 51.93
N GLY A 35 2.68 -10.51 52.50
CA GLY A 35 2.97 -9.10 52.78
C GLY A 35 3.07 -8.24 51.51
N GLY A 36 3.72 -8.76 50.46
CA GLY A 36 3.83 -8.09 49.16
C GLY A 36 2.47 -7.93 48.47
N ALA A 37 1.62 -8.96 48.50
CA ALA A 37 0.26 -8.90 47.99
C ALA A 37 -0.59 -7.85 48.73
N PHE A 38 -0.46 -7.76 50.06
CA PHE A 38 -1.19 -6.76 50.86
C PHE A 38 -0.72 -5.33 50.60
N LEU A 39 0.56 -5.13 50.27
CA LEU A 39 1.11 -3.83 49.87
C LEU A 39 0.59 -3.40 48.50
N LEU A 40 0.53 -4.31 47.52
CA LEU A 40 -0.01 -4.05 46.19
C LEU A 40 -1.51 -3.72 46.23
N ILE A 41 -2.31 -4.48 46.99
CA ILE A 41 -3.75 -4.21 47.14
C ILE A 41 -3.99 -2.82 47.75
N ASN A 42 -3.24 -2.43 48.79
CA ASN A 42 -3.35 -1.10 49.41
C ASN A 42 -2.82 0.07 48.55
N ILE A 43 -2.05 -0.21 47.48
CA ILE A 43 -1.66 0.81 46.51
C ILE A 43 -2.76 0.97 45.45
N VAL A 44 -3.36 -0.13 45.00
CA VAL A 44 -4.46 -0.12 44.01
C VAL A 44 -5.74 0.50 44.59
N THR A 45 -6.11 0.21 45.84
CA THR A 45 -7.32 0.79 46.48
C THR A 45 -7.17 2.26 46.89
N LYS A 46 -6.02 2.90 46.66
CA LYS A 46 -5.77 4.29 47.07
C LYS A 46 -5.82 5.30 45.91
N VAL A 47 -6.16 4.85 44.70
CA VAL A 47 -6.10 5.66 43.46
C VAL A 47 -7.50 5.93 42.87
N THR A 48 -8.56 5.34 43.44
CA THR A 48 -9.94 5.55 42.98
C THR A 48 -10.89 5.84 44.15
N GLU A 49 -11.16 7.13 44.36
CA GLU A 49 -12.42 7.76 44.85
C GLU A 49 -12.11 9.15 45.46
N ASP A 50 -12.38 10.23 44.72
CA ASP A 50 -13.42 11.22 45.07
C ASP A 50 -13.47 12.42 44.10
N GLU A 51 -14.69 12.82 43.74
CA GLU A 51 -15.09 14.10 43.11
C GLU A 51 -15.60 15.08 44.21
N PRO A 52 -16.07 16.31 43.90
CA PRO A 52 -15.54 17.34 42.99
C PRO A 52 -15.47 18.74 43.66
N VAL A 53 -14.61 19.67 43.21
CA VAL A 53 -14.68 21.10 43.63
C VAL A 53 -14.23 22.06 42.51
N GLU A 54 -15.00 23.12 42.26
CA GLU A 54 -14.61 24.27 41.43
C GLU A 54 -13.61 25.19 42.17
N GLU A 55 -12.48 25.58 41.57
CA GLU A 55 -12.24 27.00 41.26
C GLU A 55 -11.09 27.24 40.25
N LYS A 56 -11.15 28.43 39.63
CA LYS A 56 -10.39 28.94 38.48
C LYS A 56 -8.86 28.88 38.62
N VAL A 57 -8.18 28.62 37.50
CA VAL A 57 -6.82 29.12 37.21
C VAL A 57 -6.77 29.63 35.76
N GLU A 58 -5.97 30.68 35.52
CA GLU A 58 -5.90 31.43 34.26
C GLU A 58 -5.27 30.67 33.09
N ALA A 59 -5.67 31.03 31.88
CA ALA A 59 -5.16 30.45 30.64
C ALA A 59 -3.79 31.02 30.23
N VAL A 60 -2.81 30.14 30.01
CA VAL A 60 -1.64 30.43 29.18
C VAL A 60 -1.76 29.54 27.94
N LYS A 61 -1.87 30.17 26.77
CA LYS A 61 -1.88 29.47 25.49
C LYS A 61 -0.46 29.05 25.12
N THR A 62 -0.32 27.78 24.73
CA THR A 62 0.76 27.32 23.85
C THR A 62 0.09 26.61 22.68
N GLU A 63 0.56 26.87 21.46
CA GLU A 63 -0.11 26.42 20.24
C GLU A 63 0.22 24.94 19.96
N GLU A 64 -0.82 24.13 19.76
CA GLU A 64 -0.68 22.80 19.14
C GLU A 64 -0.73 22.98 17.61
N GLU A 65 0.34 22.59 16.92
CA GLU A 65 0.31 22.41 15.48
C GLU A 65 -0.55 21.17 15.18
N ALA A 66 -1.73 21.39 14.60
CA ALA A 66 -2.58 20.31 14.12
C ALA A 66 -1.91 19.66 12.90
N ILE A 67 -1.41 18.44 13.08
CA ILE A 67 -0.99 17.58 11.98
C ILE A 67 -2.24 17.29 11.15
N HIS A 68 -2.20 17.69 9.87
CA HIS A 68 -3.28 17.45 8.94
C HIS A 68 -3.14 16.01 8.43
N GLU A 69 -4.05 15.12 8.83
CA GLU A 69 -4.22 13.83 8.14
C GLU A 69 -4.71 14.14 6.71
N GLU A 70 -4.00 13.63 5.71
CA GLU A 70 -4.52 13.54 4.34
C GLU A 70 -5.51 12.37 4.27
N PRO A 71 -6.57 12.45 3.45
CA PRO A 71 -7.48 11.32 3.27
C PRO A 71 -6.77 10.19 2.53
N GLU A 72 -6.73 9.01 3.15
CA GLU A 72 -6.29 7.78 2.48
C GLU A 72 -7.14 7.54 1.22
N GLU A 73 -6.51 7.29 0.07
CA GLU A 73 -7.24 6.87 -1.14
C GLU A 73 -7.80 5.46 -0.91
N GLU A 74 -9.10 5.38 -0.66
CA GLU A 74 -9.82 4.13 -0.43
C GLU A 74 -9.69 3.22 -1.68
N ILE A 75 -9.03 2.06 -1.53
CA ILE A 75 -8.84 1.09 -2.61
C ILE A 75 -10.22 0.67 -3.14
N VAL A 76 -10.50 0.97 -4.41
CA VAL A 76 -11.81 0.71 -5.03
C VAL A 76 -11.97 -0.79 -5.34
N VAL A 77 -12.42 -1.55 -4.35
CA VAL A 77 -12.65 -3.00 -4.44
C VAL A 77 -13.75 -3.32 -5.47
N THR A 78 -13.42 -4.04 -6.55
CA THR A 78 -14.42 -4.62 -7.47
C THR A 78 -15.08 -5.89 -6.91
N GLU A 79 -16.16 -6.38 -7.53
CA GLU A 79 -16.76 -7.67 -7.12
C GLU A 79 -15.79 -8.85 -7.33
N GLU A 80 -14.88 -8.76 -8.28
CA GLU A 80 -13.84 -9.77 -8.53
C GLU A 80 -12.69 -9.66 -7.52
N ASP A 81 -12.39 -8.44 -7.05
CA ASP A 81 -11.46 -8.20 -5.94
C ASP A 81 -12.03 -8.61 -4.58
N ALA A 82 -13.34 -8.50 -4.36
CA ALA A 82 -13.97 -8.88 -3.09
C ALA A 82 -13.77 -10.37 -2.70
N THR A 83 -13.36 -11.20 -3.65
CA THR A 83 -13.02 -12.62 -3.46
C THR A 83 -11.51 -12.89 -3.43
N ASP A 84 -10.68 -11.88 -3.73
CA ASP A 84 -9.23 -11.90 -3.52
C ASP A 84 -8.93 -11.97 -2.01
N PRO A 85 -8.29 -13.06 -1.55
CA PRO A 85 -8.17 -13.32 -0.12
C PRO A 85 -7.35 -12.27 0.62
N GLN A 86 -6.43 -11.57 -0.06
CA GLN A 86 -5.55 -10.57 0.56
C GLN A 86 -6.33 -9.34 1.07
N ILE A 87 -7.48 -9.01 0.49
CA ILE A 87 -8.35 -7.90 0.94
C ILE A 87 -9.01 -8.20 2.28
N THR A 88 -9.18 -9.47 2.62
CA THR A 88 -9.85 -9.89 3.88
C THR A 88 -8.89 -10.04 5.06
N VAL A 89 -7.59 -9.79 4.87
CA VAL A 89 -6.57 -9.89 5.91
C VAL A 89 -6.65 -8.66 6.83
N THR A 90 -6.47 -8.86 8.14
CA THR A 90 -6.37 -7.75 9.10
C THR A 90 -5.06 -7.00 8.85
N VAL A 91 -5.15 -5.75 8.39
CA VAL A 91 -3.97 -4.89 8.17
C VAL A 91 -3.32 -4.55 9.51
N GLU A 92 -2.11 -5.07 9.76
CA GLU A 92 -1.22 -4.50 10.77
C GLU A 92 -0.48 -3.31 10.15
N THR A 93 -0.60 -2.10 10.69
CA THR A 93 0.06 -0.90 10.13
C THR A 93 1.47 -0.72 10.73
N GLY A 94 2.48 -0.55 9.86
CA GLY A 94 3.84 -0.17 10.23
C GLY A 94 4.09 1.32 10.35
N GLN A 95 5.31 1.74 10.68
CA GLN A 95 5.73 3.14 10.52
C GLN A 95 6.09 3.43 9.05
N ALA A 96 5.68 4.60 8.56
CA ALA A 96 6.06 5.08 7.22
C ALA A 96 7.56 5.40 7.16
N LEU A 97 8.21 4.94 6.08
CA LEU A 97 9.65 5.10 5.87
C LEU A 97 9.92 5.43 4.38
N GLU A 98 10.79 6.40 4.14
CA GLU A 98 11.32 6.73 2.82
C GLU A 98 12.52 5.82 2.52
N VAL A 99 12.52 5.16 1.36
CA VAL A 99 13.43 4.02 1.09
C VAL A 99 14.80 4.46 0.54
N SER A 100 14.96 5.71 0.09
CA SER A 100 16.11 6.18 -0.70
C SER A 100 17.46 6.33 0.04
N ASP A 101 17.54 6.05 1.34
CA ASP A 101 18.75 6.26 2.16
C ASP A 101 19.59 4.98 2.40
N LEU A 102 19.28 3.87 1.70
CA LEU A 102 19.94 2.57 1.87
C LEU A 102 20.38 1.94 0.52
N VAL A 103 21.21 0.89 0.59
CA VAL A 103 21.76 0.02 -0.49
C VAL A 103 23.18 0.35 -0.99
N SER A 104 24.04 -0.69 -1.06
CA SER A 104 25.16 -0.73 -2.02
C SER A 104 25.76 -2.12 -2.24
N SER A 105 25.43 -2.76 -3.38
CA SER A 105 26.25 -3.75 -4.14
C SER A 105 26.59 -5.10 -3.46
N ASN A 106 26.78 -6.24 -4.13
CA ASN A 106 26.38 -6.86 -5.40
C ASN A 106 26.94 -8.32 -5.22
N VAL A 107 26.43 -9.41 -5.83
CA VAL A 107 27.33 -10.58 -6.09
C VAL A 107 26.60 -11.98 -6.14
N ALA A 108 27.08 -13.10 -6.72
CA ALA A 108 26.57 -14.49 -6.48
C ALA A 108 27.57 -15.65 -6.77
N GLY A 109 27.20 -16.95 -6.83
CA GLY A 109 26.03 -17.67 -6.25
C GLY A 109 25.54 -17.09 -4.92
N GLU A 110 24.28 -17.37 -4.55
CA GLU A 110 23.63 -16.88 -3.33
C GLU A 110 24.64 -16.54 -2.22
N ASN A 111 24.81 -15.25 -1.97
CA ASN A 111 25.84 -14.75 -1.07
C ASN A 111 25.22 -14.07 0.17
N THR A 112 26.06 -13.64 1.10
CA THR A 112 25.64 -12.95 2.32
C THR A 112 25.53 -11.43 2.14
N SER A 113 25.28 -10.94 0.92
CA SER A 113 24.93 -9.53 0.71
C SER A 113 23.59 -9.24 1.35
N ILE A 114 23.46 -8.06 1.95
CA ILE A 114 22.17 -7.53 2.40
C ILE A 114 21.60 -6.75 1.23
N THR A 115 20.45 -7.18 0.74
CA THR A 115 19.74 -6.55 -0.39
C THR A 115 18.39 -6.04 0.06
N TYR A 116 17.91 -5.00 -0.59
CA TYR A 116 16.65 -4.34 -0.24
C TYR A 116 15.66 -4.50 -1.38
N GLY A 117 14.41 -4.76 -1.02
CA GLY A 117 13.38 -5.09 -1.98
C GLY A 117 12.02 -4.57 -1.59
N ILE A 118 11.07 -4.89 -2.44
CA ILE A 118 9.64 -4.68 -2.22
C ILE A 118 8.90 -5.95 -2.59
N ASP A 119 7.70 -6.13 -2.07
CA ASP A 119 6.73 -7.05 -2.64
C ASP A 119 5.50 -6.33 -3.15
N VAL A 120 5.00 -6.81 -4.30
CA VAL A 120 4.03 -6.08 -5.11
C VAL A 120 3.00 -6.98 -5.75
N SER A 121 1.81 -6.43 -5.95
CA SER A 121 0.65 -7.09 -6.55
C SER A 121 -0.09 -6.10 -7.47
N LYS A 122 -1.27 -6.48 -7.98
CA LYS A 122 -2.21 -5.54 -8.61
C LYS A 122 -2.57 -4.33 -7.74
N PHE A 123 -2.46 -4.42 -6.41
CA PHE A 123 -2.84 -3.34 -5.49
C PHE A 123 -1.91 -2.11 -5.55
N GLN A 124 -0.70 -2.25 -6.08
CA GLN A 124 0.19 -1.12 -6.38
C GLN A 124 -0.12 -0.45 -7.74
N GLY A 125 -1.02 -1.03 -8.53
CA GLY A 125 -1.41 -0.52 -9.85
C GLY A 125 -0.30 -0.66 -10.90
N THR A 126 -0.22 0.31 -11.82
CA THR A 126 0.91 0.42 -12.77
C THR A 126 2.10 1.08 -12.09
N ILE A 127 3.23 0.37 -12.07
CA ILE A 127 4.50 0.77 -11.46
C ILE A 127 5.48 1.28 -12.52
N ASP A 128 6.10 2.45 -12.29
CA ASP A 128 7.26 2.90 -13.08
C ASP A 128 8.55 2.23 -12.56
N TRP A 129 8.85 1.07 -13.14
CA TRP A 129 10.01 0.25 -12.77
C TRP A 129 11.37 0.92 -13.03
N ALA A 130 11.44 1.97 -13.88
CA ALA A 130 12.67 2.72 -14.08
C ALA A 130 12.94 3.67 -12.90
N GLN A 131 11.89 4.30 -12.35
CA GLN A 131 11.99 5.06 -11.11
C GLN A 131 12.28 4.15 -9.90
N VAL A 132 11.65 2.97 -9.81
CA VAL A 132 11.93 1.99 -8.75
C VAL A 132 13.40 1.57 -8.77
N ALA A 133 13.94 1.22 -9.94
CA ALA A 133 15.37 0.88 -10.07
C ALA A 133 16.29 2.07 -9.73
N GLY A 134 15.87 3.29 -10.08
CA GLY A 134 16.58 4.52 -9.71
C GLY A 134 16.56 4.85 -8.21
N SER A 135 15.69 4.21 -7.41
CA SER A 135 15.56 4.43 -5.97
C SER A 135 16.44 3.54 -5.09
N GLY A 136 17.09 2.52 -5.69
CA GLY A 136 18.01 1.60 -4.98
C GLY A 136 17.46 0.19 -4.73
N ILE A 137 16.22 -0.12 -5.13
CA ILE A 137 15.64 -1.47 -4.99
C ILE A 137 16.44 -2.52 -5.78
N ASP A 138 16.93 -3.56 -5.08
CA ASP A 138 17.69 -4.67 -5.66
C ASP A 138 16.78 -5.78 -6.22
N PHE A 139 15.64 -6.02 -5.57
CA PHE A 139 14.73 -7.12 -5.90
C PHE A 139 13.25 -6.78 -5.71
N ALA A 140 12.38 -7.55 -6.38
CA ALA A 140 10.94 -7.48 -6.20
C ALA A 140 10.33 -8.88 -6.07
N MET A 141 9.58 -9.13 -5.00
CA MET A 141 8.77 -10.32 -4.82
C MET A 141 7.37 -10.07 -5.43
N VAL A 142 7.09 -10.65 -6.59
CA VAL A 142 5.84 -10.37 -7.32
C VAL A 142 4.77 -11.39 -6.97
N ARG A 143 3.57 -10.94 -6.56
CA ARG A 143 2.39 -11.81 -6.45
C ARG A 143 2.03 -12.32 -7.83
N VAL A 144 2.12 -13.63 -8.08
CA VAL A 144 1.81 -14.21 -9.40
C VAL A 144 0.38 -14.74 -9.51
N GLY A 145 -0.23 -15.04 -8.37
CA GLY A 145 -1.60 -15.52 -8.30
C GLY A 145 -2.07 -15.76 -6.87
N TYR A 146 -3.33 -16.13 -6.77
CA TYR A 146 -4.00 -16.46 -5.51
C TYR A 146 -5.05 -17.55 -5.75
N ARG A 147 -5.41 -18.28 -4.70
CA ARG A 147 -6.62 -19.13 -4.74
C ARG A 147 -7.79 -18.37 -4.13
N ASP A 148 -8.83 -18.20 -4.93
CA ASP A 148 -10.04 -17.45 -4.61
C ASP A 148 -10.67 -17.89 -3.28
N SER A 149 -11.00 -16.93 -2.41
CA SER A 149 -11.54 -17.22 -1.08
C SER A 149 -12.95 -17.82 -1.10
N THR A 150 -13.71 -17.62 -2.18
CA THR A 150 -15.11 -18.03 -2.30
C THR A 150 -15.28 -19.21 -3.25
N THR A 151 -14.69 -19.17 -4.44
CA THR A 151 -14.81 -20.26 -5.43
C THR A 151 -13.77 -21.36 -5.24
N GLY A 152 -12.62 -21.04 -4.64
CA GLY A 152 -11.48 -21.95 -4.54
C GLY A 152 -10.71 -22.12 -5.86
N GLU A 153 -10.99 -21.32 -6.89
CA GLU A 153 -10.29 -21.34 -8.18
C GLU A 153 -8.94 -20.62 -8.08
N ILE A 154 -7.94 -21.09 -8.82
CA ILE A 154 -6.65 -20.39 -8.94
C ILE A 154 -6.79 -19.26 -9.97
N LYS A 155 -6.52 -18.03 -9.53
CA LYS A 155 -6.53 -16.82 -10.35
C LYS A 155 -5.12 -16.24 -10.46
N ALA A 156 -4.78 -15.71 -11.63
CA ALA A 156 -3.56 -14.93 -11.81
C ALA A 156 -3.74 -13.53 -11.21
N ASP A 157 -2.67 -12.95 -10.67
CA ASP A 157 -2.64 -11.52 -10.43
C ASP A 157 -2.51 -10.80 -11.78
N SER A 158 -3.35 -9.78 -12.00
CA SER A 158 -3.45 -9.06 -13.28
C SER A 158 -2.16 -8.37 -13.69
N ASN A 159 -1.37 -7.92 -12.71
CA ASN A 159 -0.19 -7.09 -12.94
C ASN A 159 1.10 -7.93 -12.91
N ALA A 160 1.03 -9.20 -12.50
CA ALA A 160 2.18 -10.09 -12.37
C ALA A 160 3.08 -10.15 -13.62
N LYS A 161 2.50 -10.36 -14.81
CA LYS A 161 3.29 -10.40 -16.06
C LYS A 161 4.01 -9.07 -16.30
N TYR A 162 3.32 -7.95 -16.17
CA TYR A 162 3.90 -6.62 -16.37
C TYR A 162 5.04 -6.36 -15.37
N ASN A 163 4.76 -6.59 -14.09
CA ASN A 163 5.70 -6.40 -12.99
C ASN A 163 6.98 -7.26 -13.17
N MET A 164 6.84 -8.55 -13.50
CA MET A 164 8.00 -9.41 -13.74
C MET A 164 8.82 -8.98 -14.97
N GLN A 165 8.19 -8.52 -16.06
CA GLN A 165 8.93 -8.11 -17.27
C GLN A 165 9.64 -6.78 -17.11
N GLU A 166 8.96 -5.76 -16.59
CA GLU A 166 9.54 -4.42 -16.47
C GLU A 166 10.52 -4.31 -15.30
N ALA A 167 10.35 -5.08 -14.21
CA ALA A 167 11.39 -5.23 -13.19
C ALA A 167 12.68 -5.83 -13.78
N GLU A 168 12.57 -6.98 -14.47
CA GLU A 168 13.71 -7.67 -15.11
C GLU A 168 14.44 -6.75 -16.10
N LYS A 169 13.69 -6.02 -16.93
CA LYS A 169 14.18 -5.08 -17.94
C LYS A 169 14.91 -3.88 -17.35
N ASN A 170 14.52 -3.43 -16.15
CA ASN A 170 15.21 -2.37 -15.40
C ASN A 170 16.30 -2.92 -14.46
N GLY A 171 16.61 -4.22 -14.52
CA GLY A 171 17.71 -4.84 -13.78
C GLY A 171 17.37 -5.29 -12.35
N ILE A 172 16.12 -5.12 -11.92
CA ILE A 172 15.62 -5.58 -10.62
C ILE A 172 15.42 -7.09 -10.67
N LYS A 173 15.91 -7.79 -9.64
CA LYS A 173 15.84 -9.25 -9.59
C LYS A 173 14.48 -9.71 -9.10
N VAL A 174 13.83 -10.58 -9.87
CA VAL A 174 12.45 -11.01 -9.58
C VAL A 174 12.46 -12.25 -8.69
N GLY A 175 11.63 -12.24 -7.64
CA GLY A 175 11.08 -13.42 -6.99
C GLY A 175 9.57 -13.47 -7.19
N ALA A 176 8.92 -14.53 -6.72
CA ALA A 176 7.47 -14.68 -6.88
C ALA A 176 6.83 -15.10 -5.56
N TYR A 177 5.54 -14.80 -5.36
CA TYR A 177 4.76 -15.43 -4.31
C TYR A 177 3.33 -15.74 -4.73
N PHE A 178 2.71 -16.67 -4.03
CA PHE A 178 1.33 -17.08 -4.23
C PHE A 178 0.54 -16.96 -2.93
N PHE A 179 -0.63 -16.33 -2.99
CA PHE A 179 -1.52 -16.25 -1.83
C PHE A 179 -2.43 -17.49 -1.79
N SER A 180 -2.09 -18.44 -0.93
CA SER A 180 -2.80 -19.71 -0.80
C SER A 180 -4.03 -19.61 0.10
N THR A 181 -5.14 -20.15 -0.38
CA THR A 181 -6.31 -20.50 0.45
C THR A 181 -6.53 -22.01 0.49
N ALA A 182 -5.53 -22.81 0.12
CA ALA A 182 -5.63 -24.26 0.03
C ALA A 182 -6.09 -24.91 1.34
N VAL A 183 -7.05 -25.84 1.24
CA VAL A 183 -7.58 -26.59 2.40
C VAL A 183 -7.12 -28.05 2.44
N THR A 184 -6.36 -28.49 1.41
CA THR A 184 -5.75 -29.81 1.33
C THR A 184 -4.33 -29.72 0.77
N THR A 185 -3.52 -30.78 0.99
CA THR A 185 -2.20 -30.89 0.36
C THR A 185 -2.28 -30.97 -1.16
N ASP A 186 -3.37 -31.49 -1.70
CA ASP A 186 -3.55 -31.68 -3.14
C ASP A 186 -3.86 -30.32 -3.80
N GLU A 187 -4.66 -29.46 -3.16
CA GLU A 187 -4.83 -28.06 -3.58
C GLU A 187 -3.51 -27.27 -3.52
N ALA A 188 -2.65 -27.52 -2.52
CA ALA A 188 -1.35 -26.87 -2.42
C ALA A 188 -0.33 -27.34 -3.48
N VAL A 189 -0.42 -28.61 -3.92
CA VAL A 189 0.35 -29.12 -5.07
C VAL A 189 -0.17 -28.52 -6.37
N GLU A 190 -1.49 -28.41 -6.56
CA GLU A 190 -2.10 -27.73 -7.71
C GLU A 190 -1.67 -26.27 -7.83
N GLU A 191 -1.61 -25.53 -6.70
CA GLU A 191 -1.07 -24.16 -6.65
C GLU A 191 0.40 -24.11 -7.07
N ALA A 192 1.24 -25.00 -6.54
CA ALA A 192 2.66 -25.05 -6.88
C ALA A 192 2.92 -25.42 -8.36
N ASP A 193 2.16 -26.38 -8.90
CA ASP A 193 2.16 -26.76 -10.32
C ASP A 193 1.81 -25.55 -11.20
N TRP A 194 0.74 -24.83 -10.85
CA TRP A 194 0.27 -23.65 -11.58
C TRP A 194 1.32 -22.53 -11.54
N VAL A 195 1.87 -22.22 -10.36
CA VAL A 195 2.90 -21.19 -10.16
C VAL A 195 4.13 -21.49 -11.00
N ALA A 196 4.67 -22.70 -10.91
CA ALA A 196 5.88 -23.09 -11.65
C ALA A 196 5.69 -23.01 -13.17
N ASN A 197 4.50 -23.35 -13.67
CA ASN A 197 4.16 -23.21 -15.08
C ASN A 197 4.03 -21.72 -15.48
N TYR A 198 3.36 -20.91 -14.68
CA TYR A 198 3.14 -19.48 -14.93
C TYR A 198 4.45 -18.69 -15.01
N ILE A 199 5.39 -18.96 -14.08
CA ILE A 199 6.67 -18.25 -13.98
C ILE A 199 7.78 -18.84 -14.87
N SER A 200 7.55 -19.96 -15.56
CA SER A 200 8.55 -20.69 -16.35
C SER A 200 9.33 -19.83 -17.36
N LYS A 201 8.68 -18.82 -17.94
CA LYS A 201 9.25 -17.90 -18.94
C LYS A 201 9.90 -16.64 -18.36
N TYR A 202 10.11 -16.61 -17.05
CA TYR A 202 10.60 -15.45 -16.32
C TYR A 202 11.85 -15.79 -15.53
N SER A 203 12.71 -14.78 -15.35
CA SER A 203 14.03 -14.92 -14.75
C SER A 203 13.95 -14.87 -13.21
N ILE A 204 13.24 -15.85 -12.64
CA ILE A 204 12.99 -15.97 -11.20
C ILE A 204 14.30 -16.27 -10.48
N THR A 205 14.83 -15.23 -9.85
CA THR A 205 16.15 -15.21 -9.20
C THR A 205 16.02 -15.28 -7.68
N TYR A 206 15.04 -14.57 -7.12
CA TYR A 206 14.67 -14.70 -5.71
C TYR A 206 13.68 -15.86 -5.52
N PRO A 207 13.46 -16.32 -4.28
CA PRO A 207 12.62 -17.47 -3.99
C PRO A 207 11.17 -17.36 -4.48
N VAL A 208 10.48 -18.50 -4.47
CA VAL A 208 9.04 -18.60 -4.64
C VAL A 208 8.39 -18.77 -3.26
N GLY A 209 7.68 -17.73 -2.82
CA GLY A 209 7.02 -17.62 -1.53
C GLY A 209 5.65 -18.31 -1.47
N TYR A 210 5.43 -19.11 -0.42
CA TYR A 210 4.09 -19.46 0.03
C TYR A 210 3.62 -18.40 1.02
N ASN A 211 2.59 -17.61 0.67
CA ASN A 211 1.87 -16.75 1.61
C ASN A 211 0.50 -17.38 1.95
N CYS A 212 0.10 -17.30 3.22
CA CYS A 212 -1.20 -17.74 3.73
C CYS A 212 -1.56 -16.91 4.98
N GLU A 213 -2.37 -15.87 4.79
CA GLU A 213 -2.83 -14.97 5.87
C GLU A 213 -4.34 -15.06 6.09
N GLY A 214 -4.84 -14.45 7.17
CA GLY A 214 -6.28 -14.36 7.46
C GLY A 214 -6.98 -15.71 7.74
N PHE A 215 -6.25 -16.81 7.93
CA PHE A 215 -6.81 -18.16 8.16
C PHE A 215 -7.61 -18.31 9.47
N GLU A 216 -7.56 -17.33 10.38
CA GLU A 216 -8.40 -17.29 11.58
C GLU A 216 -9.72 -16.51 11.38
N ASN A 217 -9.91 -15.85 10.23
CA ASN A 217 -11.16 -15.19 9.89
C ASN A 217 -12.22 -16.24 9.54
N SER A 218 -13.44 -16.08 10.05
CA SER A 218 -14.55 -17.04 9.87
C SER A 218 -15.03 -17.18 8.42
N SER A 219 -14.67 -16.25 7.54
CA SER A 219 -14.88 -16.29 6.10
C SER A 219 -13.79 -17.05 5.32
N SER A 220 -12.64 -17.36 5.94
CA SER A 220 -11.53 -18.02 5.25
C SER A 220 -11.85 -19.49 4.96
N ARG A 221 -11.48 -19.98 3.77
CA ARG A 221 -11.52 -21.43 3.43
C ARG A 221 -10.72 -22.26 4.45
N GLN A 222 -9.65 -21.69 5.00
CA GLN A 222 -8.77 -22.33 5.97
C GLN A 222 -9.27 -22.23 7.44
N TYR A 223 -10.43 -21.62 7.68
CA TYR A 223 -10.97 -21.45 9.02
C TYR A 223 -11.17 -22.80 9.73
N GLY A 224 -10.65 -22.90 10.95
CA GLY A 224 -10.73 -24.13 11.76
C GLY A 224 -9.70 -25.21 11.41
N LEU A 225 -8.81 -25.00 10.42
CA LEU A 225 -7.67 -25.90 10.20
C LEU A 225 -6.72 -25.86 11.40
N SER A 226 -6.35 -27.04 11.89
CA SER A 226 -5.32 -27.17 12.93
C SER A 226 -3.95 -26.71 12.42
N VAL A 227 -3.07 -26.31 13.35
CA VAL A 227 -1.66 -25.96 13.06
C VAL A 227 -0.96 -27.07 12.27
N ASP A 228 -1.21 -28.33 12.61
CA ASP A 228 -0.66 -29.50 11.92
C ASP A 228 -1.15 -29.58 10.46
N GLN A 229 -2.47 -29.45 10.22
CA GLN A 229 -3.03 -29.48 8.86
C GLN A 229 -2.49 -28.34 8.01
N ARG A 230 -2.57 -27.10 8.50
CA ARG A 230 -2.14 -25.91 7.77
C ARG A 230 -0.65 -25.93 7.47
N SER A 231 0.18 -26.38 8.41
CA SER A 231 1.62 -26.56 8.17
C SER A 231 1.91 -27.66 7.14
N ASN A 232 1.16 -28.76 7.12
CA ASN A 232 1.33 -29.81 6.12
C ASN A 232 0.95 -29.35 4.70
N ILE A 233 -0.05 -28.47 4.58
CA ILE A 233 -0.47 -27.83 3.32
C ILE A 233 0.66 -26.94 2.79
N ALA A 234 1.20 -26.02 3.62
CA ALA A 234 2.34 -25.20 3.26
C ALA A 234 3.58 -26.04 2.87
N MET A 235 3.91 -27.07 3.66
CA MET A 235 5.02 -27.99 3.38
C MET A 235 4.85 -28.74 2.04
N ALA A 236 3.62 -29.00 1.58
CA ALA A 236 3.34 -29.63 0.29
C ALA A 236 3.65 -28.69 -0.88
N PHE A 237 3.17 -27.44 -0.83
CA PHE A 237 3.50 -26.40 -1.81
C PHE A 237 5.01 -26.17 -1.91
N LEU A 238 5.67 -25.91 -0.77
CA LEU A 238 7.11 -25.62 -0.71
C LEU A 238 7.96 -26.76 -1.27
N LYS A 239 7.56 -28.01 -0.99
CA LYS A 239 8.23 -29.20 -1.52
C LYS A 239 8.06 -29.32 -3.03
N GLU A 240 6.86 -29.07 -3.56
CA GLU A 240 6.61 -29.19 -4.99
C GLU A 240 7.31 -28.08 -5.78
N ILE A 241 7.28 -26.84 -5.32
CA ILE A 241 8.09 -25.73 -5.85
C ILE A 241 9.58 -26.11 -5.94
N GLY A 242 10.13 -26.73 -4.89
CA GLY A 242 11.49 -27.29 -4.88
C GLY A 242 11.69 -28.39 -5.93
N ALA A 243 10.71 -29.28 -6.12
CA ALA A 243 10.73 -30.32 -7.13
C ALA A 243 10.63 -29.77 -8.58
N LYS A 244 10.03 -28.59 -8.78
CA LYS A 244 10.03 -27.84 -10.04
C LYS A 244 11.33 -27.06 -10.30
N GLY A 245 12.30 -27.11 -9.38
CA GLY A 245 13.61 -26.47 -9.57
C GLY A 245 13.66 -24.97 -9.24
N TYR A 246 12.70 -24.46 -8.47
CA TYR A 246 12.78 -23.13 -7.86
C TYR A 246 13.19 -23.24 -6.39
N THR A 247 13.69 -22.15 -5.81
CA THR A 247 13.98 -22.08 -4.36
C THR A 247 12.69 -21.76 -3.60
N PRO A 248 12.14 -22.65 -2.75
CA PRO A 248 10.95 -22.34 -1.96
C PRO A 248 11.28 -21.48 -0.72
N MET A 249 10.34 -20.64 -0.33
CA MET A 249 10.41 -19.78 0.86
C MET A 249 9.04 -19.71 1.53
N PHE A 250 9.01 -19.71 2.86
CA PHE A 250 7.77 -19.66 3.64
C PHE A 250 7.57 -18.26 4.23
N TYR A 251 6.42 -17.63 3.96
CA TYR A 251 6.02 -16.36 4.55
C TYR A 251 5.05 -16.57 5.72
N ALA A 252 5.25 -15.83 6.82
CA ALA A 252 4.27 -15.65 7.89
C ALA A 252 4.64 -14.47 8.81
N SER A 253 3.68 -13.96 9.58
CA SER A 253 3.97 -12.93 10.60
C SER A 253 4.79 -13.49 11.76
N ARG A 254 5.61 -12.63 12.39
CA ARG A 254 6.44 -12.98 13.55
C ARG A 254 5.65 -13.60 14.71
N ASN A 255 4.42 -13.15 14.92
CA ASN A 255 3.57 -13.64 16.01
C ASN A 255 3.01 -15.04 15.75
N GLU A 256 2.78 -15.40 14.49
CA GLU A 256 2.39 -16.75 14.08
C GLU A 256 3.54 -17.76 14.15
N LEU A 257 4.74 -17.31 13.78
CA LEU A 257 5.97 -18.11 13.77
C LEU A 257 6.48 -18.44 15.18
N SER A 258 6.39 -17.47 16.10
CA SER A 258 6.97 -17.56 17.44
C SER A 258 6.48 -18.77 18.24
N ALA A 259 7.41 -19.60 18.74
CA ALA A 259 7.13 -20.77 19.59
C ALA A 259 6.09 -21.76 19.03
N ASP A 260 6.06 -21.96 17.71
CA ASP A 260 5.08 -22.79 16.98
C ASP A 260 3.61 -22.37 17.22
N ALA A 261 3.34 -21.08 17.45
CA ALA A 261 2.03 -20.58 17.85
C ALA A 261 0.91 -20.85 16.84
N LYS A 262 1.15 -20.62 15.55
CA LYS A 262 0.18 -20.87 14.47
C LYS A 262 0.73 -21.77 13.35
N TRP A 263 2.04 -22.03 13.34
CA TRP A 263 2.73 -22.88 12.37
C TRP A 263 3.65 -23.88 13.06
N LYS A 264 4.02 -24.98 12.40
CA LYS A 264 5.14 -25.83 12.82
C LYS A 264 6.47 -25.21 12.39
N THR A 265 6.73 -23.99 12.82
CA THR A 265 7.94 -23.21 12.50
C THR A 265 9.20 -24.04 12.70
N SER A 266 9.31 -24.70 13.86
CA SER A 266 10.40 -25.60 14.24
C SER A 266 10.61 -26.80 13.30
N THR A 267 9.68 -27.07 12.38
CA THR A 267 9.77 -28.11 11.33
C THR A 267 10.00 -27.50 9.95
N ILE A 268 9.36 -26.37 9.65
CA ILE A 268 9.47 -25.64 8.37
C ILE A 268 10.89 -25.06 8.21
N GLU A 269 11.41 -24.38 9.23
CA GLU A 269 12.71 -23.69 9.24
C GLU A 269 13.91 -24.65 9.02
N LYS A 270 13.73 -25.95 9.25
CA LYS A 270 14.75 -26.98 9.01
C LYS A 270 15.04 -27.21 7.52
N SER A 271 14.10 -26.84 6.65
CA SER A 271 14.16 -27.13 5.21
C SER A 271 14.07 -25.88 4.33
N TYR A 272 13.45 -24.81 4.82
CA TYR A 272 13.05 -23.66 4.01
C TYR A 272 13.45 -22.34 4.65
N LYS A 273 13.78 -21.35 3.81
CA LYS A 273 14.01 -19.97 4.26
C LYS A 273 12.69 -19.36 4.76
N ILE A 274 12.78 -18.57 5.82
CA ILE A 274 11.64 -17.82 6.37
C ILE A 274 11.69 -16.38 5.87
N TRP A 275 10.58 -15.93 5.27
CA TRP A 275 10.22 -14.54 5.04
C TRP A 275 9.28 -14.14 6.18
N MET A 276 9.69 -13.19 7.01
CA MET A 276 8.94 -12.81 8.22
C MET A 276 8.38 -11.41 8.07
N ALA A 277 7.08 -11.23 8.31
CA ALA A 277 6.47 -9.92 8.48
C ALA A 277 6.52 -9.46 9.95
N TRP A 278 7.07 -8.27 10.20
CA TRP A 278 7.04 -7.63 11.52
C TRP A 278 7.35 -6.12 11.46
N TYR A 279 6.33 -5.26 11.52
CA TYR A 279 6.50 -3.84 11.15
C TYR A 279 6.85 -2.89 12.31
N ASN A 280 6.55 -3.28 13.54
CA ASN A 280 6.65 -2.41 14.72
C ASN A 280 7.99 -2.62 15.46
N GLN A 281 9.10 -2.29 14.81
CA GLN A 281 10.47 -2.45 15.33
C GLN A 281 11.34 -1.20 15.10
N ASP A 282 12.47 -1.15 15.82
CA ASP A 282 13.53 -0.16 15.56
C ASP A 282 14.21 -0.47 14.22
N THR A 283 13.91 0.33 13.20
CA THR A 283 14.47 0.22 11.85
C THR A 283 15.78 0.97 11.67
N SER A 284 16.33 1.62 12.70
CA SER A 284 17.62 2.32 12.62
C SER A 284 18.82 1.42 12.30
N ASN A 285 18.62 0.10 12.35
CA ASN A 285 19.66 -0.90 12.08
C ASN A 285 19.15 -2.15 11.35
N ILE A 286 18.29 -1.97 10.33
CA ILE A 286 17.73 -3.04 9.48
C ILE A 286 18.77 -4.08 9.03
N ALA A 287 20.00 -3.63 8.71
CA ALA A 287 21.11 -4.48 8.27
C ALA A 287 21.55 -5.56 9.28
N ASN A 288 21.30 -5.38 10.57
CA ASN A 288 21.71 -6.32 11.62
C ASN A 288 20.67 -7.42 11.94
N GLY A 289 19.50 -7.40 11.31
CA GLY A 289 18.41 -8.31 11.64
C GLY A 289 17.37 -7.70 12.59
N PRO A 290 16.10 -8.18 12.55
CA PRO A 290 15.13 -7.88 13.59
C PRO A 290 15.58 -8.47 14.94
N ALA A 291 15.02 -7.97 16.04
CA ALA A 291 15.25 -8.51 17.40
C ALA A 291 14.49 -9.84 17.62
N TYR A 292 14.78 -10.84 16.79
CA TYR A 292 14.14 -12.15 16.73
C TYR A 292 15.17 -13.27 16.88
N ASP A 293 14.83 -14.32 17.64
CA ASP A 293 15.69 -15.45 17.96
C ASP A 293 15.48 -16.68 17.05
N GLY A 294 14.41 -16.69 16.27
CA GLY A 294 14.14 -17.68 15.22
C GLY A 294 14.79 -17.31 13.88
N GLN A 295 14.59 -18.15 12.85
CA GLN A 295 15.11 -17.87 11.52
C GLN A 295 14.36 -16.70 10.86
N CYS A 296 15.10 -15.74 10.34
CA CYS A 296 14.62 -14.72 9.42
C CYS A 296 15.65 -14.57 8.29
N ALA A 297 15.29 -14.99 7.07
CA ALA A 297 16.15 -14.87 5.89
C ALA A 297 15.78 -13.63 5.06
N MET A 298 14.49 -13.29 5.04
CA MET A 298 13.94 -12.04 4.53
C MET A 298 13.00 -11.45 5.59
N TRP A 299 13.02 -10.14 5.77
CA TRP A 299 12.18 -9.40 6.71
C TRP A 299 11.40 -8.32 5.97
N GLN A 300 10.08 -8.47 5.92
CA GLN A 300 9.15 -7.43 5.53
C GLN A 300 8.96 -6.52 6.75
N TYR A 301 9.58 -5.34 6.72
CA TYR A 301 9.77 -4.48 7.90
C TYR A 301 8.85 -3.26 7.94
N THR A 302 8.15 -2.96 6.84
CA THR A 302 7.03 -2.01 6.83
C THR A 302 6.11 -2.27 5.64
N ASN A 303 4.81 -2.02 5.80
CA ASN A 303 3.82 -1.92 4.72
C ASN A 303 3.47 -0.47 4.36
N GLN A 304 4.18 0.50 4.93
CA GLN A 304 3.95 1.93 4.74
C GLN A 304 5.06 2.60 3.91
N GLY A 305 5.75 1.80 3.08
CA GLY A 305 6.84 2.25 2.23
C GLY A 305 6.41 3.32 1.23
N SER A 306 7.34 4.24 0.96
CA SER A 306 7.27 5.24 -0.10
C SER A 306 8.43 4.99 -1.06
N VAL A 307 8.13 4.65 -2.31
CA VAL A 307 9.12 4.26 -3.34
C VAL A 307 8.82 5.01 -4.65
N PRO A 308 9.77 5.80 -5.18
CA PRO A 308 9.64 6.46 -6.47
C PRO A 308 9.19 5.50 -7.58
N GLY A 309 8.14 5.88 -8.30
CA GLY A 309 7.51 5.05 -9.34
C GLY A 309 6.30 4.23 -8.87
N ILE A 310 6.03 4.17 -7.56
CA ILE A 310 4.82 3.57 -6.98
C ILE A 310 4.01 4.68 -6.30
N LYS A 311 2.72 4.82 -6.67
CA LYS A 311 1.83 5.85 -6.10
C LYS A 311 1.23 5.42 -4.76
N GLN A 312 0.94 4.12 -4.64
CA GLN A 312 0.37 3.52 -3.44
C GLN A 312 1.47 3.15 -2.43
N LYS A 313 1.05 2.90 -1.19
CA LYS A 313 1.93 2.27 -0.21
C LYS A 313 2.38 0.88 -0.68
N VAL A 314 3.60 0.53 -0.31
CA VAL A 314 4.24 -0.72 -0.72
C VAL A 314 4.93 -1.37 0.46
N ASP A 315 4.92 -2.69 0.46
CA ASP A 315 5.62 -3.53 1.41
C ASP A 315 7.11 -3.52 1.08
N VAL A 316 7.95 -3.32 2.10
CA VAL A 316 9.40 -3.15 1.94
C VAL A 316 10.15 -4.21 2.72
N ASP A 317 11.08 -4.85 2.01
CA ASP A 317 11.83 -6.01 2.45
C ASP A 317 13.32 -5.71 2.59
N VAL A 318 13.95 -6.41 3.53
CA VAL A 318 15.38 -6.71 3.48
C VAL A 318 15.59 -8.21 3.38
N ALA A 319 16.45 -8.65 2.47
CA ALA A 319 16.95 -10.01 2.43
C ALA A 319 18.39 -10.05 2.94
N TYR A 320 18.68 -10.97 3.86
CA TYR A 320 20.04 -11.21 4.38
C TYR A 320 20.85 -12.14 3.46
N PHE A 321 20.52 -12.12 2.16
CA PHE A 321 21.15 -12.86 1.07
C PHE A 321 20.92 -12.16 -0.27
N GLY A 322 21.82 -12.33 -1.26
CA GLY A 322 21.74 -11.65 -2.56
C GLY A 322 22.25 -12.45 -3.77
N TYR A 323 22.14 -11.85 -4.98
CA TYR A 323 22.50 -12.47 -6.27
C TYR A 323 23.29 -11.55 -7.29
N ASP A 324 24.33 -12.05 -8.01
CA ASP A 324 25.13 -11.51 -9.18
C ASP A 324 24.13 -11.40 -10.32
N ALA A 325 23.91 -12.59 -10.88
CA ALA A 325 23.28 -12.85 -12.12
C ALA A 325 21.83 -13.05 -11.77
N THR A 326 21.01 -12.38 -12.54
CA THR A 326 19.65 -12.83 -12.76
C THR A 326 19.69 -14.28 -13.22
N ALA A 327 18.83 -15.12 -12.65
CA ALA A 327 18.64 -16.50 -13.10
C ALA A 327 18.20 -16.53 -14.57
N SER A 328 18.42 -17.64 -15.27
CA SER A 328 17.78 -17.85 -16.58
C SER A 328 16.37 -18.41 -16.38
N ALA A 329 15.41 -17.95 -17.19
CA ALA A 329 14.10 -18.59 -17.31
C ALA A 329 14.23 -20.09 -17.63
N GLN A 330 13.35 -20.92 -17.06
CA GLN A 330 13.33 -22.36 -17.30
C GLN A 330 12.86 -22.72 -18.72
N ASP A 331 11.87 -21.97 -19.23
CA ASP A 331 11.43 -21.97 -20.62
C ASP A 331 11.91 -20.70 -21.31
N THR A 332 12.87 -20.84 -22.23
CA THR A 332 13.44 -19.74 -23.01
C THR A 332 12.72 -19.49 -24.33
N SER A 333 11.55 -20.10 -24.55
CA SER A 333 10.70 -19.78 -25.69
C SER A 333 10.07 -18.38 -25.56
N GLY A 334 9.65 -17.80 -26.68
CA GLY A 334 9.06 -16.46 -26.69
C GLY A 334 7.91 -16.31 -25.70
N ARG A 335 7.91 -15.20 -24.96
CA ARG A 335 6.79 -14.74 -24.11
C ARG A 335 6.13 -13.52 -24.74
N GLU A 336 4.83 -13.37 -24.50
CA GLU A 336 4.09 -12.17 -24.89
C GLU A 336 4.61 -10.98 -24.08
N GLU A 337 4.80 -9.81 -24.72
CA GLU A 337 5.08 -8.59 -23.97
C GLU A 337 3.82 -8.17 -23.20
N ALA A 338 3.99 -7.89 -21.92
CA ALA A 338 2.92 -7.39 -21.06
C ALA A 338 2.92 -5.86 -21.07
N SER A 339 1.79 -5.25 -21.40
CA SER A 339 1.58 -3.81 -21.26
C SER A 339 1.20 -3.45 -19.82
N ALA A 340 1.47 -2.21 -19.43
CA ALA A 340 0.91 -1.63 -18.22
C ALA A 340 -0.63 -1.71 -18.24
N ASP A 341 -1.23 -2.08 -17.11
CA ASP A 341 -2.68 -1.93 -16.94
C ASP A 341 -2.99 -0.46 -16.62
N VAL A 342 -3.43 0.24 -17.66
CA VAL A 342 -3.76 1.67 -17.59
C VAL A 342 -5.08 1.94 -16.86
N GLU A 343 -5.90 0.90 -16.62
CA GLU A 343 -7.14 0.98 -15.83
C GLU A 343 -6.94 0.47 -14.39
N ALA A 344 -5.72 0.06 -14.02
CA ALA A 344 -5.44 -0.52 -12.71
C ALA A 344 -5.91 0.38 -11.55
N LEU A 345 -6.49 -0.25 -10.52
CA LEU A 345 -7.15 0.39 -9.37
C LEU A 345 -8.40 1.22 -9.71
N MET A 346 -8.91 1.13 -10.95
CA MET A 346 -10.03 1.94 -11.41
C MET A 346 -11.15 1.08 -12.01
N LYS A 347 -12.23 0.87 -11.24
CA LYS A 347 -13.40 0.15 -11.75
C LYS A 347 -14.06 0.94 -12.89
N PHE A 348 -14.20 0.31 -14.05
CA PHE A 348 -15.10 0.73 -15.13
C PHE A 348 -16.33 -0.18 -15.17
N ASP A 349 -17.53 0.39 -15.03
CA ASP A 349 -18.77 -0.30 -15.34
C ASP A 349 -18.95 -0.33 -16.86
N GLU A 350 -19.05 -1.54 -17.43
CA GLU A 350 -19.18 -1.76 -18.87
C GLU A 350 -20.47 -1.15 -19.44
N VAL A 351 -20.32 -0.37 -20.50
CA VAL A 351 -21.44 0.24 -21.24
C VAL A 351 -21.22 0.08 -22.75
N ASN A 352 -22.25 0.31 -23.56
CA ASN A 352 -22.10 0.38 -25.01
C ASN A 352 -23.06 1.44 -25.55
N GLU A 353 -22.57 2.67 -25.63
CA GLU A 353 -23.38 3.82 -26.01
C GLU A 353 -22.59 4.82 -26.86
N THR A 354 -23.33 5.54 -27.69
CA THR A 354 -22.76 6.53 -28.60
C THR A 354 -22.70 7.89 -27.91
N VAL A 355 -21.53 8.52 -27.87
CA VAL A 355 -21.31 9.81 -27.21
C VAL A 355 -20.66 10.84 -28.14
N THR A 356 -20.92 12.12 -27.85
CA THR A 356 -20.17 13.26 -28.37
C THR A 356 -19.68 14.14 -27.21
N ALA A 357 -18.75 15.05 -27.47
CA ALA A 357 -18.40 16.07 -26.49
C ALA A 357 -19.51 17.12 -26.36
N LYS A 358 -19.78 17.60 -25.15
CA LYS A 358 -20.69 18.74 -24.91
C LYS A 358 -20.22 20.03 -25.57
N SER A 359 -18.90 20.18 -25.73
CA SER A 359 -18.27 21.27 -26.47
C SER A 359 -16.95 20.76 -27.07
N GLN A 360 -16.00 20.38 -26.20
CA GLN A 360 -14.81 19.59 -26.53
C GLN A 360 -14.31 18.80 -25.31
N THR A 361 -13.59 17.70 -25.52
CA THR A 361 -12.89 16.96 -24.46
C THR A 361 -11.60 16.34 -25.00
N ASN A 362 -10.57 16.23 -24.15
CA ASN A 362 -9.32 15.57 -24.52
C ASN A 362 -9.46 14.06 -24.37
N LEU A 363 -9.08 13.32 -25.41
CA LEU A 363 -8.89 11.89 -25.37
C LEU A 363 -7.42 11.60 -25.02
N ARG A 364 -7.21 10.82 -23.96
CA ARG A 364 -5.90 10.53 -23.38
C ARG A 364 -5.54 9.06 -23.51
N ASN A 365 -4.24 8.76 -23.46
CA ASN A 365 -3.72 7.39 -23.44
C ASN A 365 -4.07 6.63 -22.15
N ILE A 366 -4.24 7.33 -21.02
CA ILE A 366 -4.58 6.77 -19.70
C ILE A 366 -5.64 7.64 -18.99
N PRO A 367 -6.44 7.08 -18.05
CA PRO A 367 -7.43 7.82 -17.25
C PRO A 367 -6.77 8.62 -16.11
N SER A 368 -5.81 9.48 -16.44
CA SER A 368 -5.07 10.33 -15.50
C SER A 368 -5.00 11.78 -16.01
N GLN A 369 -4.78 12.74 -15.10
CA GLN A 369 -4.35 14.11 -15.44
C GLN A 369 -2.91 14.41 -14.96
N GLY A 370 -2.20 13.41 -14.46
CA GLY A 370 -0.80 13.49 -14.04
C GLY A 370 0.17 13.65 -15.21
N ALA A 371 1.46 13.77 -14.88
CA ALA A 371 2.55 13.94 -15.86
C ALA A 371 2.74 12.70 -16.77
N ASP A 372 2.19 11.56 -16.38
CA ASP A 372 2.14 10.29 -17.13
C ASP A 372 1.07 10.30 -18.25
N SER A 373 0.15 11.26 -18.24
CA SER A 373 -1.01 11.31 -19.12
C SER A 373 -0.83 12.23 -20.34
N MET A 374 -0.72 11.61 -21.51
CA MET A 374 -0.63 12.30 -22.80
C MET A 374 -2.01 12.52 -23.41
N VAL A 375 -2.26 13.73 -23.90
CA VAL A 375 -3.42 14.03 -24.76
C VAL A 375 -3.09 13.53 -26.17
N MET A 376 -3.84 12.54 -26.64
CA MET A 376 -3.64 11.95 -27.96
C MET A 376 -4.38 12.74 -29.05
N LEU A 377 -5.60 13.19 -28.74
CA LEU A 377 -6.42 14.05 -29.60
C LEU A 377 -7.52 14.75 -28.78
N THR A 378 -8.26 15.66 -29.42
CA THR A 378 -9.43 16.34 -28.81
C THR A 378 -10.68 15.97 -29.60
N LEU A 379 -11.68 15.41 -28.91
CA LEU A 379 -13.01 15.12 -29.45
C LEU A 379 -13.88 16.38 -29.31
N THR A 380 -14.40 16.91 -30.42
CA THR A 380 -15.30 18.09 -30.45
C THR A 380 -16.77 17.69 -30.54
N ASN A 381 -17.67 18.62 -30.20
CA ASN A 381 -19.11 18.41 -30.36
C ASN A 381 -19.46 18.09 -31.82
N GLY A 382 -20.30 17.08 -32.02
CA GLY A 382 -20.65 16.52 -33.33
C GLY A 382 -19.71 15.41 -33.81
N GLN A 383 -18.49 15.29 -33.27
CA GLN A 383 -17.69 14.07 -33.45
C GLN A 383 -18.19 12.98 -32.51
N ILE A 384 -18.15 11.73 -32.96
CA ILE A 384 -18.80 10.60 -32.30
C ILE A 384 -17.75 9.58 -31.87
N ALA A 385 -17.84 9.12 -30.62
CA ALA A 385 -17.10 7.98 -30.09
C ALA A 385 -18.06 6.96 -29.45
N THR A 386 -17.64 5.70 -29.34
CA THR A 386 -18.37 4.68 -28.57
C THR A 386 -17.83 4.67 -27.15
N ARG A 387 -18.65 5.02 -26.15
CA ARG A 387 -18.28 4.83 -24.75
C ARG A 387 -18.46 3.35 -24.40
N THR A 388 -17.38 2.74 -23.92
CA THR A 388 -17.32 1.32 -23.54
C THR A 388 -17.21 1.10 -22.03
N GLY A 389 -16.88 2.13 -21.26
CA GLY A 389 -16.87 2.04 -19.80
C GLY A 389 -17.08 3.40 -19.14
N VAL A 390 -17.68 3.41 -17.94
CA VAL A 390 -17.77 4.58 -17.05
C VAL A 390 -17.21 4.22 -15.69
N SER A 391 -16.34 5.05 -15.14
CA SER A 391 -15.79 4.89 -13.78
C SER A 391 -16.34 5.96 -12.83
N SER A 392 -16.53 5.57 -11.57
CA SER A 392 -16.87 6.47 -10.45
C SER A 392 -15.83 7.57 -10.22
N SER A 393 -14.58 7.34 -10.63
CA SER A 393 -13.48 8.32 -10.69
C SER A 393 -13.76 9.53 -11.60
N GLY A 394 -14.84 9.51 -12.40
CA GLY A 394 -15.17 10.56 -13.35
C GLY A 394 -14.55 10.37 -14.74
N TRP A 395 -13.91 9.21 -15.01
CA TRP A 395 -13.40 8.84 -16.33
C TRP A 395 -14.39 7.99 -17.13
N SER A 396 -14.36 8.17 -18.45
CA SER A 396 -15.05 7.35 -19.45
C SER A 396 -14.01 6.74 -20.36
N ARG A 397 -14.09 5.41 -20.54
CA ARG A 397 -13.35 4.70 -21.59
C ARG A 397 -14.13 4.79 -22.90
N VAL A 398 -13.48 5.27 -23.95
CA VAL A 398 -14.09 5.51 -25.26
C VAL A 398 -13.27 4.91 -26.38
N VAL A 399 -13.93 4.36 -27.40
CA VAL A 399 -13.32 3.93 -28.65
C VAL A 399 -13.60 4.99 -29.71
N TYR A 400 -12.55 5.54 -30.31
CA TYR A 400 -12.60 6.51 -31.39
C TYR A 400 -11.65 6.06 -32.52
N ASP A 401 -12.16 6.00 -33.76
CA ASP A 401 -11.47 5.44 -34.92
C ASP A 401 -10.80 4.06 -34.68
N GLY A 402 -11.44 3.22 -33.85
CA GLY A 402 -10.98 1.87 -33.50
C GLY A 402 -9.89 1.81 -32.43
N VAL A 403 -9.49 2.95 -31.85
CA VAL A 403 -8.50 3.04 -30.77
C VAL A 403 -9.18 3.40 -29.45
N THR A 404 -8.78 2.76 -28.36
CA THR A 404 -9.26 3.06 -27.01
C THR A 404 -8.53 4.28 -26.43
N TYR A 405 -9.31 5.18 -25.82
CA TYR A 405 -8.83 6.37 -25.11
C TYR A 405 -9.66 6.61 -23.85
N TYR A 406 -9.21 7.54 -23.01
CA TYR A 406 -9.91 7.98 -21.81
C TYR A 406 -10.27 9.46 -21.87
N ALA A 407 -11.49 9.79 -21.48
CA ALA A 407 -12.03 11.14 -21.46
C ALA A 407 -12.72 11.43 -20.13
N VAL A 408 -12.77 12.70 -19.71
CA VAL A 408 -13.52 13.09 -18.51
C VAL A 408 -15.02 12.95 -18.80
N SER A 409 -15.71 12.09 -18.04
CA SER A 409 -17.11 11.70 -18.22
C SER A 409 -18.06 12.90 -18.26
N SER A 410 -17.80 13.93 -17.45
CA SER A 410 -18.67 15.12 -17.37
C SER A 410 -18.67 15.98 -18.64
N TYR A 411 -17.69 15.80 -19.54
CA TYR A 411 -17.62 16.48 -20.84
C TYR A 411 -18.27 15.71 -21.99
N LEU A 412 -18.73 14.48 -21.77
CA LEU A 412 -19.44 13.66 -22.76
C LEU A 412 -20.96 13.78 -22.60
N THR A 413 -21.69 13.57 -23.68
CA THR A 413 -23.16 13.48 -23.72
C THR A 413 -23.61 12.43 -24.73
N THR A 414 -24.70 11.73 -24.42
CA THR A 414 -25.41 10.83 -25.34
C THR A 414 -26.45 11.56 -26.19
N ASP A 415 -26.80 12.80 -25.85
CA ASP A 415 -27.56 13.67 -26.73
C ASP A 415 -26.66 14.22 -27.84
N LEU A 416 -26.60 13.46 -28.94
CA LEU A 416 -25.85 13.81 -30.15
C LEU A 416 -26.45 15.01 -30.92
N SER A 417 -27.64 15.49 -30.52
CA SER A 417 -28.31 16.64 -31.12
C SER A 417 -28.12 17.94 -30.32
N ALA A 418 -27.57 17.83 -29.10
CA ALA A 418 -27.28 18.98 -28.26
C ALA A 418 -26.31 19.94 -28.96
N PRO A 419 -26.66 21.23 -29.14
CA PRO A 419 -25.73 22.21 -29.70
C PRO A 419 -24.51 22.34 -28.77
N ALA A 420 -23.34 22.52 -29.36
CA ALA A 420 -22.10 22.77 -28.62
C ALA A 420 -22.33 23.82 -27.53
N GLN A 421 -22.09 23.46 -26.28
CA GLN A 421 -22.21 24.39 -25.15
C GLN A 421 -21.24 25.55 -25.36
N THR A 422 -21.79 26.73 -25.63
CA THR A 422 -21.04 27.95 -25.85
C THR A 422 -20.48 28.46 -24.53
N THR A 423 -19.16 28.54 -24.44
CA THR A 423 -18.48 29.35 -23.42
C THR A 423 -18.69 30.82 -23.78
N GLN A 424 -19.85 31.38 -23.44
CA GLN A 424 -20.18 32.78 -23.67
C GLN A 424 -20.22 33.55 -22.34
N PRO A 425 -19.49 34.69 -22.21
CA PRO A 425 -19.52 35.48 -20.99
C PRO A 425 -20.92 36.04 -20.73
N ALA A 426 -21.38 35.98 -19.48
CA ALA A 426 -22.59 36.69 -19.06
C ALA A 426 -22.36 38.20 -19.22
N ALA A 427 -23.26 38.86 -19.94
CA ALA A 427 -23.18 40.30 -20.21
C ALA A 427 -23.53 41.12 -18.96
N GLN A 428 -23.06 42.37 -18.95
CA GLN A 428 -23.15 43.30 -17.82
C GLN A 428 -24.60 43.76 -17.57
N GLU A 429 -25.07 43.62 -16.34
CA GLU A 429 -25.98 44.60 -15.73
C GLU A 429 -25.31 45.19 -14.49
N GLN A 430 -25.17 46.51 -14.47
CA GLN A 430 -24.59 47.26 -13.36
C GLN A 430 -25.65 48.17 -12.74
N PRO A 431 -25.90 48.04 -11.43
CA PRO A 431 -26.39 49.14 -10.63
C PRO A 431 -25.31 49.63 -9.65
N ALA A 432 -25.14 50.96 -9.63
CA ALA A 432 -24.66 51.82 -8.53
C ALA A 432 -23.51 51.37 -7.61
N ALA A 433 -22.51 52.25 -7.50
CA ALA A 433 -21.49 52.16 -6.46
C ALA A 433 -22.09 52.37 -5.06
N ASP A 434 -21.66 51.55 -4.10
CA ASP A 434 -21.57 51.94 -2.70
C ASP A 434 -20.21 51.54 -2.13
N GLN A 435 -19.72 52.28 -1.15
CA GLN A 435 -18.40 52.07 -0.55
C GLN A 435 -18.47 51.07 0.62
N SER A 436 -17.36 50.40 0.90
CA SER A 436 -17.09 49.70 2.16
C SER A 436 -17.99 48.49 2.49
N THR A 437 -17.46 47.28 2.28
CA THR A 437 -17.07 46.37 3.38
C THR A 437 -16.41 45.10 2.82
N SER A 438 -15.68 44.37 3.66
CA SER A 438 -15.17 43.04 3.32
C SER A 438 -16.32 42.05 3.13
N THR A 439 -16.41 41.43 1.95
CA THR A 439 -17.31 40.29 1.71
C THR A 439 -16.50 39.01 1.57
N ASP A 440 -16.61 38.19 2.61
CA ASP A 440 -16.28 36.76 2.60
C ASP A 440 -16.93 36.09 1.37
N THR A 441 -16.11 35.43 0.55
CA THR A 441 -16.56 34.74 -0.66
C THR A 441 -17.04 33.31 -0.41
N GLY A 442 -17.07 32.87 0.86
CA GLY A 442 -17.57 31.54 1.24
C GLY A 442 -16.64 30.38 0.87
N PHE A 443 -15.47 30.66 0.30
CA PHE A 443 -14.46 29.65 -0.04
C PHE A 443 -13.50 29.45 1.14
N ARG A 444 -13.41 28.21 1.64
CA ARG A 444 -12.45 27.84 2.71
C ARG A 444 -11.01 27.65 2.20
N THR A 445 -10.77 27.72 0.90
CA THR A 445 -9.44 27.64 0.28
C THR A 445 -8.65 28.93 0.52
N LYS A 446 -7.69 28.88 1.46
CA LYS A 446 -6.77 29.99 1.71
C LYS A 446 -5.74 30.09 0.59
N PHE A 447 -5.62 31.25 -0.04
CA PHE A 447 -4.52 31.54 -0.97
C PHE A 447 -3.48 32.40 -0.26
N THR A 448 -2.20 32.04 -0.40
CA THR A 448 -1.08 32.93 -0.12
C THR A 448 -1.01 33.96 -1.23
N ASP A 449 -1.15 35.24 -0.90
CA ASP A 449 -1.08 36.32 -1.88
C ASP A 449 0.30 36.37 -2.55
N VAL A 450 0.31 36.52 -3.88
CA VAL A 450 1.51 36.75 -4.69
C VAL A 450 1.22 37.80 -5.75
N ASN A 451 2.23 38.29 -6.44
CA ASN A 451 2.06 39.18 -7.59
C ASN A 451 3.17 38.92 -8.61
N GLU A 452 2.87 38.08 -9.59
CA GLU A 452 3.82 37.68 -10.64
C GLU A 452 3.09 37.52 -11.98
N VAL A 453 3.81 37.70 -13.09
CA VAL A 453 3.29 37.46 -14.43
C VAL A 453 3.61 36.02 -14.82
N VAL A 454 2.58 35.28 -15.22
CA VAL A 454 2.66 33.87 -15.61
C VAL A 454 2.17 33.66 -17.03
N THR A 455 2.65 32.59 -17.65
CA THR A 455 2.11 32.01 -18.89
C THR A 455 1.81 30.53 -18.66
N PRO A 456 0.84 29.94 -19.37
CA PRO A 456 0.70 28.48 -19.44
C PRO A 456 1.99 27.86 -20.00
N LYS A 457 2.28 26.63 -19.58
CA LYS A 457 3.34 25.81 -20.20
C LYS A 457 2.97 25.42 -21.63
N GLU A 458 1.70 25.06 -21.86
CA GLU A 458 1.13 24.74 -23.17
C GLU A 458 -0.28 25.34 -23.34
N VAL A 459 -1.23 24.90 -22.51
CA VAL A 459 -2.62 25.40 -22.47
C VAL A 459 -3.20 25.18 -21.07
N ILE A 460 -4.11 26.05 -20.62
CA ILE A 460 -4.76 25.94 -19.32
C ILE A 460 -6.19 26.50 -19.37
N ASN A 461 -7.07 25.94 -18.53
CA ASN A 461 -8.42 26.46 -18.31
C ASN A 461 -8.45 27.35 -17.06
N LEU A 462 -8.99 28.54 -17.21
CA LEU A 462 -9.30 29.48 -16.13
C LEU A 462 -10.78 29.33 -15.76
N ARG A 463 -11.08 29.15 -14.47
CA ARG A 463 -12.40 28.77 -13.94
C ARG A 463 -12.99 29.79 -12.97
N SER A 464 -14.30 29.75 -12.79
CA SER A 464 -15.05 30.57 -11.82
C SER A 464 -14.75 30.20 -10.36
N LYS A 465 -14.42 28.94 -10.08
CA LYS A 465 -14.05 28.42 -8.76
C LYS A 465 -12.75 27.59 -8.85
N PRO A 466 -11.97 27.46 -7.76
CA PRO A 466 -10.81 26.57 -7.69
C PRO A 466 -11.24 25.11 -7.50
N SER A 467 -11.95 24.55 -8.47
CA SER A 467 -12.38 23.14 -8.48
C SER A 467 -12.55 22.62 -9.91
N VAL A 468 -12.38 21.31 -10.10
CA VAL A 468 -12.73 20.62 -11.35
C VAL A 468 -13.97 19.71 -11.20
N THR A 469 -14.47 19.53 -9.97
CA THR A 469 -15.56 18.60 -9.60
C THR A 469 -16.84 19.32 -9.15
N ASP A 470 -16.74 20.55 -8.62
CA ASP A 470 -17.90 21.38 -8.27
C ASP A 470 -18.69 21.74 -9.54
N THR A 471 -20.00 21.46 -9.54
CA THR A 471 -20.91 21.70 -10.66
C THR A 471 -21.03 23.16 -11.07
N ASP A 472 -20.76 24.09 -10.15
CA ASP A 472 -20.76 25.53 -10.42
C ASP A 472 -19.39 26.03 -10.95
N SER A 473 -18.37 25.17 -10.98
CA SER A 473 -17.01 25.52 -11.43
C SER A 473 -16.89 25.47 -12.96
N VAL A 474 -17.42 26.50 -13.61
CA VAL A 474 -17.38 26.65 -15.06
C VAL A 474 -16.01 27.13 -15.55
N VAL A 475 -15.60 26.66 -16.73
CA VAL A 475 -14.45 27.23 -17.45
C VAL A 475 -14.89 28.55 -18.08
N VAL A 476 -14.24 29.64 -17.67
CA VAL A 476 -14.51 31.01 -18.13
C VAL A 476 -13.62 31.35 -19.34
N ALA A 477 -12.39 30.84 -19.37
CA ALA A 477 -11.48 31.00 -20.50
C ALA A 477 -10.52 29.80 -20.65
N THR A 478 -10.05 29.57 -21.87
CA THR A 478 -8.91 28.69 -22.16
C THR A 478 -7.80 29.55 -22.76
N VAL A 479 -6.60 29.47 -22.21
CA VAL A 479 -5.45 30.32 -22.58
C VAL A 479 -4.22 29.47 -22.89
N TYR A 480 -3.46 29.88 -23.90
CA TYR A 480 -2.34 29.12 -24.46
C TYR A 480 -0.99 29.72 -24.08
N ALA A 481 0.09 28.94 -24.20
CA ALA A 481 1.46 29.39 -23.96
C ALA A 481 1.79 30.64 -24.79
N GLY A 482 2.41 31.63 -24.15
CA GLY A 482 2.63 32.97 -24.68
C GLY A 482 1.54 33.98 -24.31
N THR A 483 0.36 33.53 -23.84
CA THR A 483 -0.64 34.42 -23.23
C THR A 483 -0.26 34.68 -21.78
N THR A 484 0.06 35.92 -21.44
CA THR A 484 0.47 36.32 -20.08
C THR A 484 -0.70 36.86 -19.25
N PHE A 485 -0.68 36.58 -17.95
CA PHE A 485 -1.65 37.11 -16.97
C PHE A 485 -1.04 37.14 -15.56
N THR A 486 -1.66 37.87 -14.65
CA THR A 486 -1.15 38.06 -13.29
C THR A 486 -1.63 36.93 -12.38
N ARG A 487 -0.72 36.20 -11.73
CA ARG A 487 -1.06 35.34 -10.60
C ARG A 487 -1.10 36.20 -9.33
N THR A 488 -2.26 36.23 -8.68
CA THR A 488 -2.54 37.06 -7.50
C THR A 488 -2.60 36.26 -6.20
N GLY A 489 -2.61 34.93 -6.27
CA GLY A 489 -2.52 34.06 -5.09
C GLY A 489 -2.22 32.61 -5.46
N ILE A 490 -1.61 31.87 -4.54
CA ILE A 490 -1.31 30.44 -4.68
C ILE A 490 -1.83 29.70 -3.44
N ASN A 491 -2.54 28.62 -3.64
CA ASN A 491 -2.76 27.59 -2.64
C ASN A 491 -1.92 26.36 -3.07
N ASN A 492 -0.90 26.04 -2.28
CA ASN A 492 0.01 24.92 -2.56
C ASN A 492 -0.57 23.57 -2.13
N GLU A 493 -1.42 23.58 -1.09
CA GLU A 493 -2.10 22.43 -0.48
C GLU A 493 -3.01 21.67 -1.47
N TYR A 494 -3.77 22.40 -2.28
CA TYR A 494 -4.69 21.89 -3.30
C TYR A 494 -4.23 22.21 -4.74
N GLY A 495 -3.03 22.77 -4.90
CA GLY A 495 -2.43 23.02 -6.22
C GLY A 495 -3.13 24.09 -7.09
N TRP A 496 -3.84 25.05 -6.51
CA TRP A 496 -4.56 26.09 -7.26
C TRP A 496 -3.88 27.46 -7.24
N SER A 497 -3.95 28.16 -8.36
CA SER A 497 -3.55 29.55 -8.52
C SER A 497 -4.79 30.43 -8.74
N ARG A 498 -4.92 31.48 -7.94
CA ARG A 498 -5.83 32.60 -8.17
C ARG A 498 -5.14 33.57 -9.11
N VAL A 499 -5.79 33.92 -10.21
CA VAL A 499 -5.23 34.74 -11.29
C VAL A 499 -6.18 35.86 -11.68
N GLU A 500 -5.63 36.95 -12.19
CA GLU A 500 -6.39 38.04 -12.80
C GLU A 500 -6.19 38.03 -14.31
N TYR A 501 -7.27 37.83 -15.06
CA TYR A 501 -7.27 37.77 -16.52
C TYR A 501 -8.43 38.59 -17.06
N ASN A 502 -8.16 39.53 -17.98
CA ASN A 502 -9.14 40.47 -18.54
C ASN A 502 -9.99 41.20 -17.48
N GLY A 503 -9.40 41.53 -16.31
CA GLY A 503 -10.09 42.20 -15.20
C GLY A 503 -11.04 41.31 -14.39
N GLN A 504 -10.95 39.98 -14.56
CA GLN A 504 -11.70 39.00 -13.77
C GLN A 504 -10.75 38.16 -12.91
N VAL A 505 -11.16 37.91 -11.65
CA VAL A 505 -10.50 36.94 -10.77
C VAL A 505 -10.98 35.54 -11.16
N LEU A 506 -10.05 34.68 -11.57
CA LEU A 506 -10.29 33.31 -12.00
C LEU A 506 -9.31 32.36 -11.31
N TYR A 507 -9.54 31.06 -11.46
CA TYR A 507 -8.75 30.01 -10.82
C TYR A 507 -8.24 28.97 -11.83
N CYS A 508 -7.00 28.52 -11.67
CA CYS A 508 -6.40 27.51 -12.54
C CYS A 508 -5.37 26.67 -11.78
N VAL A 509 -4.96 25.53 -12.34
CA VAL A 509 -4.04 24.60 -11.66
C VAL A 509 -2.60 25.13 -11.74
N SER A 510 -1.96 25.33 -10.58
CA SER A 510 -0.65 25.95 -10.43
C SER A 510 0.45 25.27 -11.23
N SER A 511 0.44 23.94 -11.33
CA SER A 511 1.47 23.14 -11.99
C SER A 511 1.53 23.34 -13.52
N TYR A 512 0.48 23.88 -14.14
CA TYR A 512 0.43 24.20 -15.58
C TYR A 512 0.91 25.61 -15.92
N LEU A 513 1.26 26.42 -14.92
CA LEU A 513 1.85 27.74 -15.11
C LEU A 513 3.38 27.66 -15.06
N LYS A 514 4.02 28.62 -15.72
CA LYS A 514 5.41 29.02 -15.49
C LYS A 514 5.47 30.55 -15.39
N ALA A 515 6.52 31.08 -14.76
CA ALA A 515 6.81 32.51 -14.84
C ALA A 515 6.92 32.94 -16.32
N ALA A 516 6.37 34.09 -16.65
CA ALA A 516 6.65 34.74 -17.93
C ALA A 516 8.03 35.42 -17.84
N GLU A 517 8.85 35.23 -18.88
CA GLU A 517 10.13 35.93 -19.06
C GLU A 517 9.93 37.34 -19.64
#